data_AF-A0A920B4S8-F1
#
_entry.id   AF-A0A920B4S8-F1
#
_cell.length_a   1.000
_cell.length_b   1.000
_cell.length_c   1.000
_cell.angle_alpha   90.00
_cell.angle_beta   90.00
_cell.angle_gamma   90.00
#
_symmetry.space_group_name_H-M   'P 1'
#
loop_
_entity.id
_entity.type
_entity.pdbx_description
1 polymer ?
#
loop_
_entity_poly.entity_id
_entity_poly.type
_entity_poly.pdbx_seq_one_letter_code
_entity_poly.pdbx_strand_id
1 'polypeptide(L)'
;MDGTGKKAQVKGLLIGGKTGTSKKVEKGNYSEEKKITSFIGIFPANSPEFLTFVLFDEPQKNVSYSKETTGGNTAAPTFSKIVKKISPIITKDNYSRN
;
A
#
# COMPACT_ATOMS: atom_id res chain seq x y z
N MET A 1 -5.88 0.36 -17.62
CA MET A 1 -4.63 0.84 -17.01
C MET A 1 -4.00 -0.28 -16.20
N ASP A 2 -2.80 -0.72 -16.59
CA ASP A 2 -2.06 -1.81 -15.94
C ASP A 2 -1.06 -1.30 -14.90
N GLY A 3 -1.53 -1.15 -13.65
CA GLY A 3 -0.69 -0.78 -12.51
C GLY A 3 -0.36 -1.96 -11.60
N THR A 4 0.80 -1.94 -10.97
CA THR A 4 1.21 -2.94 -9.94
C THR A 4 0.47 -2.76 -8.61
N GLY A 5 -0.17 -1.60 -8.39
CA GLY A 5 -0.91 -1.24 -7.20
C GLY A 5 -2.39 -1.68 -7.16
N LYS A 6 -2.84 -2.55 -8.08
CA LYS A 6 -4.27 -2.95 -8.20
C LYS A 6 -4.88 -3.44 -6.87
N LYS A 7 -4.08 -4.10 -6.01
CA LYS A 7 -4.51 -4.60 -4.70
C LYS A 7 -4.71 -3.52 -3.62
N ALA A 8 -4.38 -2.26 -3.90
CA ALA A 8 -4.62 -1.13 -2.99
C ALA A 8 -6.03 -0.52 -3.12
N GLN A 9 -6.82 -0.92 -4.12
CA GLN A 9 -8.16 -0.38 -4.34
C GLN A 9 -9.09 -0.63 -3.14
N VAL A 10 -9.95 0.35 -2.87
CA VAL A 10 -11.03 0.27 -1.87
C VAL A 10 -12.32 0.67 -2.56
N LYS A 11 -13.34 -0.18 -2.49
CA LYS A 11 -14.63 0.09 -3.15
C LYS A 11 -15.23 1.40 -2.62
N GLY A 12 -15.58 2.31 -3.53
CA GLY A 12 -16.18 3.61 -3.19
C GLY A 12 -15.18 4.74 -2.91
N LEU A 13 -13.87 4.48 -2.92
CA LEU A 13 -12.84 5.51 -2.80
C LEU A 13 -11.96 5.54 -4.04
N LEU A 14 -11.68 6.75 -4.53
CA LEU A 14 -10.64 6.94 -5.53
C LEU A 14 -9.28 6.89 -4.82
N ILE A 15 -8.45 5.93 -5.22
CA ILE A 15 -7.11 5.73 -4.64
C ILE A 15 -6.06 6.06 -5.71
N GLY A 16 -5.15 6.97 -5.39
CA GLY A 16 -3.92 7.21 -6.14
C GLY A 16 -2.74 6.65 -5.34
N GLY A 17 -1.80 5.96 -5.97
CA GLY A 17 -0.67 5.42 -5.21
C GLY A 17 0.38 4.70 -6.04
N LYS A 18 1.48 4.35 -5.36
CA LYS A 18 2.65 3.71 -5.96
C LYS A 18 3.17 2.59 -5.07
N THR A 19 3.56 1.48 -5.70
CA THR A 19 4.29 0.39 -5.06
C THR A 19 5.79 0.68 -5.04
N GLY A 20 6.46 0.36 -3.94
CA GLY A 20 7.93 0.28 -3.83
C GLY A 20 8.38 -1.16 -3.57
N THR A 21 9.49 -1.56 -4.18
CA THR A 21 10.18 -2.83 -3.90
C THR A 21 11.65 -2.63 -4.20
N SER A 22 12.50 -2.85 -3.20
CA SER A 22 13.95 -2.74 -3.33
C SER A 22 14.65 -3.87 -2.59
N LYS A 23 15.88 -4.20 -3.01
CA LYS A 23 16.79 -5.01 -2.20
C LYS A 23 17.26 -4.17 -1.01
N LYS A 24 17.31 -4.77 0.18
CA LYS A 24 17.83 -4.09 1.38
C LYS A 24 19.35 -3.89 1.22
N VAL A 25 19.87 -2.75 1.70
CA VAL A 25 21.32 -2.52 1.75
C VAL A 25 21.85 -3.03 3.09
N GLU A 26 22.85 -3.91 3.03
CA GLU A 26 23.56 -4.45 4.19
C GLU A 26 25.07 -4.31 3.96
N LYS A 27 25.77 -3.67 4.90
CA LYS A 27 27.23 -3.45 4.84
C LYS A 27 27.68 -2.86 3.49
N GLY A 28 26.91 -1.90 2.97
CA GLY A 28 27.20 -1.21 1.71
C GLY A 28 26.84 -1.97 0.43
N ASN A 29 26.29 -3.18 0.51
CA ASN A 29 25.92 -4.00 -0.64
C ASN A 29 24.43 -4.33 -0.64
N TYR A 30 23.85 -4.61 -1.82
CA TYR A 30 22.47 -5.09 -1.89
C TYR A 30 22.39 -6.55 -1.43
N SER A 31 21.46 -6.85 -0.52
CA SER A 31 21.17 -8.21 -0.07
C SER A 31 20.53 -9.04 -1.19
N GLU A 32 20.92 -10.31 -1.32
CA GLU A 32 20.32 -11.23 -2.29
C GLU A 32 18.94 -11.74 -1.84
N GLU A 33 18.70 -11.79 -0.53
CA GLU A 33 17.49 -12.38 0.04
C GLU A 33 16.53 -11.31 0.59
N LYS A 34 17.08 -10.25 1.19
CA LYS A 34 16.30 -9.27 1.93
C LYS A 34 15.77 -8.15 1.06
N LYS A 35 14.52 -7.79 1.32
CA LYS A 35 13.80 -6.76 0.57
C LYS A 35 13.17 -5.75 1.53
N ILE A 36 12.98 -4.55 1.02
CA ILE A 36 12.04 -3.59 1.58
C ILE A 36 10.90 -3.47 0.58
N THR A 37 9.66 -3.61 1.05
CA THR A 37 8.48 -3.40 0.21
C THR A 37 7.60 -2.33 0.80
N SER A 38 6.95 -1.55 -0.07
CA SER A 38 6.12 -0.45 0.39
C SER A 38 4.97 -0.13 -0.57
N PHE A 39 4.00 0.60 -0.05
CA PHE A 39 2.95 1.23 -0.80
C PHE A 39 2.65 2.58 -0.17
N ILE A 40 2.70 3.63 -0.97
CA ILE A 40 2.24 4.97 -0.60
C ILE A 40 0.98 5.28 -1.40
N GLY A 41 -0.05 5.79 -0.73
CA GLY A 41 -1.28 6.16 -1.40
C GLY A 41 -1.98 7.33 -0.74
N ILE A 42 -2.77 8.03 -1.55
CA ILE A 42 -3.61 9.15 -1.18
C ILE A 42 -5.08 8.82 -1.45
N PHE A 43 -5.98 9.35 -0.62
CA PHE A 43 -7.42 9.18 -0.78
C PHE A 43 -8.22 10.32 -0.11
N PRO A 44 -9.38 10.71 -0.66
CA PRO A 44 -9.82 10.44 -2.04
C PRO A 44 -8.88 11.10 -3.07
N ALA A 45 -8.52 10.41 -4.15
CA ALA A 45 -7.48 10.88 -5.08
C ALA A 45 -7.89 12.11 -5.91
N ASN A 46 -9.19 12.36 -6.07
CA ASN A 46 -9.75 13.52 -6.75
C ASN A 46 -9.74 14.79 -5.88
N SER A 47 -9.64 14.64 -4.56
CA SER A 47 -9.49 15.73 -3.60
C SER A 47 -8.68 15.20 -2.41
N PRO A 48 -7.34 15.10 -2.54
CA PRO A 48 -6.51 14.40 -1.55
C PRO A 48 -6.56 15.05 -0.17
N GLU A 49 -7.06 14.31 0.81
CA GLU A 49 -7.12 14.73 2.22
C GLU A 49 -6.19 13.88 3.10
N PHE A 50 -6.02 12.60 2.75
CA PHE A 50 -5.28 11.64 3.54
C PHE A 50 -4.15 11.00 2.74
N LEU A 51 -3.02 10.77 3.41
CA LEU A 51 -1.91 9.96 2.92
C LEU A 51 -1.72 8.77 3.86
N THR A 52 -1.49 7.60 3.31
CA THR A 52 -1.10 6.41 4.07
C THR A 52 0.12 5.77 3.43
N PHE A 53 1.13 5.52 4.26
CA PHE A 53 2.34 4.83 3.87
C PHE A 53 2.46 3.52 4.65
N VAL A 54 2.62 2.42 3.93
CA VAL A 54 2.85 1.10 4.51
C VAL A 54 4.20 0.62 4.01
N LEU A 55 5.07 0.21 4.94
CA LEU A 55 6.37 -0.35 4.66
C LEU A 55 6.55 -1.65 5.44
N PHE A 56 7.12 -2.64 4.78
CA PHE A 56 7.60 -3.86 5.41
C PHE A 56 9.11 -3.95 5.22
N ASP A 57 9.81 -4.17 6.32
CA ASP A 57 11.22 -4.53 6.33
C ASP A 57 11.34 -6.07 6.37
N GLU A 58 12.10 -6.63 5.43
CA GLU A 58 12.33 -8.07 5.27
C GLU A 58 11.05 -8.94 5.27
N PRO A 59 10.00 -8.59 4.48
CA PRO A 59 8.77 -9.37 4.44
C PRO A 59 9.03 -10.81 3.96
N GLN A 60 8.54 -11.77 4.73
CA GLN A 60 8.67 -13.18 4.40
C GLN A 60 7.66 -13.58 3.32
N LYS A 61 8.08 -14.50 2.44
CA LYS A 61 7.24 -15.00 1.36
C LYS A 61 6.09 -15.83 1.91
N ASN A 62 4.86 -15.39 1.67
CA ASN A 62 3.67 -16.22 1.90
C ASN A 62 3.30 -16.94 0.60
N VAL A 63 3.81 -18.17 0.44
CA VAL A 63 3.59 -19.00 -0.75
C VAL A 63 2.12 -19.30 -1.04
N SER A 64 1.27 -19.33 -0.03
CA SER A 64 -0.17 -19.54 -0.19
C SER A 64 -0.88 -18.29 -0.75
N TYR A 65 -0.28 -17.11 -0.63
CA TYR A 65 -0.88 -15.84 -1.07
C TYR A 65 -0.25 -15.30 -2.37
N SER A 66 1.07 -15.37 -2.51
CA SER A 66 1.78 -14.94 -3.72
C SER A 66 3.14 -15.62 -3.85
N LYS A 67 3.54 -15.90 -5.09
CA LYS A 67 4.88 -16.37 -5.42
C LYS A 67 5.94 -15.25 -5.37
N GLU A 68 5.53 -13.99 -5.27
CA GLU A 68 6.42 -12.83 -5.29
C GLU A 68 6.23 -11.91 -4.08
N THR A 69 7.35 -11.52 -3.46
CA THR A 69 7.41 -10.53 -2.39
C THR A 69 7.61 -9.12 -2.94
N THR A 70 6.57 -8.57 -3.58
CA THR A 70 6.55 -7.18 -4.10
C THR A 70 5.65 -6.30 -3.25
N GLY A 71 5.82 -4.97 -3.35
CA GLY A 71 4.95 -3.98 -2.70
C GLY A 71 3.49 -4.13 -3.11
N GLY A 72 3.24 -4.53 -4.36
CA GLY A 72 1.89 -4.85 -4.85
C GLY A 72 1.26 -6.07 -4.16
N ASN A 73 2.05 -7.03 -3.69
CA ASN A 73 1.59 -8.24 -3.02
C ASN A 73 1.67 -8.19 -1.49
N THR A 74 2.34 -7.18 -0.93
CA THR A 74 2.58 -7.05 0.52
C THR A 74 1.92 -5.78 1.05
N ALA A 75 2.52 -4.61 0.79
CA ALA A 75 2.08 -3.33 1.31
C ALA A 75 0.75 -2.83 0.71
N ALA A 76 0.49 -3.04 -0.59
CA ALA A 76 -0.73 -2.61 -1.25
C ALA A 76 -2.03 -3.23 -0.66
N PRO A 77 -2.14 -4.58 -0.48
CA PRO A 77 -3.33 -5.15 0.15
C PRO A 77 -3.45 -4.76 1.64
N THR A 78 -2.34 -4.51 2.33
CA THR A 78 -2.36 -4.01 3.71
C THR A 78 -2.88 -2.57 3.76
N PHE A 79 -2.43 -1.70 2.85
CA PHE A 79 -2.98 -0.36 2.67
C PHE A 79 -4.50 -0.40 2.46
N SER A 80 -4.99 -1.25 1.55
CA SER A 80 -6.43 -1.37 1.27
C SER A 80 -7.23 -1.74 2.54
N LYS A 81 -6.72 -2.69 3.34
CA LYS A 81 -7.36 -3.09 4.62
C LYS A 81 -7.39 -1.96 5.64
N ILE A 82 -6.28 -1.22 5.79
CA ILE A 82 -6.19 -0.07 6.69
C ILE A 82 -7.20 0.99 6.26
N VAL A 83 -7.11 1.46 5.00
CA VAL A 83 -7.97 2.52 4.46
C VAL A 83 -9.45 2.14 4.56
N LYS A 84 -9.82 0.92 4.17
CA LYS A 84 -11.21 0.41 4.29
C LYS A 84 -11.74 0.48 5.72
N LYS A 85 -10.88 0.27 6.72
CA LYS A 85 -11.27 0.28 8.14
C LYS A 85 -11.35 1.70 8.70
N ILE A 86 -10.42 2.58 8.33
CA ILE A 86 -10.35 3.93 8.90
C ILE A 86 -11.27 4.92 8.17
N SER A 87 -11.48 4.76 6.85
CA SER A 87 -12.19 5.75 6.05
C SER A 87 -13.58 6.11 6.60
N PRO A 88 -14.43 5.16 7.03
CA PRO A 88 -15.76 5.51 7.55
C PRO A 88 -15.73 6.32 8.86
N ILE A 89 -14.61 6.32 9.58
CA ILE A 89 -14.41 7.07 10.82
C ILE A 89 -13.96 8.49 10.48
N ILE A 90 -12.92 8.61 9.65
CA ILE A 90 -12.27 9.89 9.36
C ILE A 90 -13.00 10.73 8.31
N THR A 91 -13.87 10.13 7.50
CA THR A 91 -14.65 10.87 6.49
C THR A 91 -16.07 11.21 6.97
N LYS A 92 -16.49 10.77 8.16
CA LYS A 92 -17.88 10.92 8.64
C LYS A 92 -18.29 12.39 8.85
N ASP A 93 -17.34 13.22 9.24
CA ASP A 93 -17.54 14.66 9.42
C ASP A 93 -17.48 15.45 8.09
N ASN A 94 -16.91 14.86 7.03
CA ASN A 94 -16.79 15.49 5.71
C ASN A 94 -17.98 15.16 4.79
N TYR A 95 -18.67 14.03 4.99
CA TYR A 95 -19.87 13.65 4.20
C TYR A 95 -21.21 14.06 4.83
N SER A 96 -21.23 14.47 6.10
CA SER A 96 -22.44 15.01 6.75
C SER A 96 -22.60 16.53 6.55
N ARG A 97 -21.71 17.16 5.76
CA ARG A 97 -21.69 18.61 5.51
C ARG A 97 -22.28 19.04 4.16
N ASN A 98 -23.02 18.16 3.48
CA ASN A 98 -23.82 18.52 2.30
C ASN A 98 -25.27 18.07 2.51
#